data_AF-W2WTI5-F1
#
_entry.id   AF-W2WTI5-F1
#
_cell.length_a   1.000
_cell.length_b   1.000
_cell.length_c   1.000
_cell.angle_alpha   90.00
_cell.angle_beta   90.00
_cell.angle_gamma   90.00
#
_symmetry.space_group_name_H-M   'P 1'
#
loop_
_entity.id
_entity.type
_entity.pdbx_description
1 polymer ?
#
loop_
_entity_poly.entity_id
_entity_poly.type
_entity_poly.pdbx_seq_one_letter_code
_entity_poly.pdbx_strand_id
1 'polypeptide(L)'
;MAVVNAYIVHAYVWEKERKKKMSHYSFLTTLHRQLIQETDSSFTEAGTSTEPSAGVREKPIAIQGDHSLVQTTDTRLNNGVHRLRQRQCKVCSYYKPANKKRGGTSTFYCVKCSEGKRGQVTLCNKVRGHQANEGMTCAQIWHILWQNGLFAPKASHIRDRSLAKP
;
A
#
# COMPACT_ATOMS: atom_id res chain seq x y z
N MET A 1 -10.06 -13.43 22.61
CA MET A 1 -10.23 -12.05 22.08
C MET A 1 -10.55 -11.99 20.59
N ALA A 2 -9.93 -12.80 19.72
CA ALA A 2 -10.16 -12.73 18.27
C ALA A 2 -11.61 -12.98 17.81
N VAL A 3 -12.27 -13.98 18.39
CA VAL A 3 -13.64 -14.38 18.00
C VAL A 3 -14.67 -13.30 18.36
N VAL A 4 -14.52 -12.65 19.50
CA VAL A 4 -15.38 -11.54 19.94
C VAL A 4 -15.20 -10.34 19.02
N ASN A 5 -13.96 -10.01 18.68
CA ASN A 5 -13.66 -8.94 17.71
C ASN A 5 -14.25 -9.25 16.32
N ALA A 6 -14.18 -10.51 15.89
CA ALA A 6 -14.80 -10.95 14.63
C ALA A 6 -16.32 -10.77 14.64
N TYR A 7 -16.99 -11.10 15.75
CA TYR A 7 -18.42 -10.86 15.89
C TYR A 7 -18.78 -9.37 15.90
N ILE A 8 -17.99 -8.52 16.54
CA ILE A 8 -18.19 -7.05 16.53
C ILE A 8 -18.12 -6.52 15.09
N VAL A 9 -17.13 -6.94 14.32
CA VAL A 9 -17.00 -6.56 12.90
C VAL A 9 -18.18 -7.08 12.08
N HIS A 10 -18.56 -8.35 12.26
CA HIS A 10 -19.72 -8.94 11.57
C HIS A 10 -21.02 -8.18 11.87
N ALA A 11 -21.28 -7.86 13.14
CA ALA A 11 -22.46 -7.10 13.55
C ALA A 11 -22.50 -5.69 12.95
N TYR A 12 -21.34 -5.02 12.87
CA TYR A 12 -21.22 -3.71 12.26
C TYR A 12 -21.49 -3.74 10.74
N VAL A 13 -20.96 -4.72 10.02
CA VAL A 13 -21.19 -4.87 8.57
C VAL A 13 -22.67 -5.16 8.27
N TRP A 14 -23.29 -6.07 9.03
CA TRP A 14 -24.71 -6.41 8.83
C TRP A 14 -25.65 -5.25 9.11
N GLU A 15 -25.31 -4.39 10.09
CA GLU A 15 -26.06 -3.15 10.36
C GLU A 15 -25.97 -2.16 9.20
N LYS A 16 -24.77 -1.98 8.64
CA LYS A 16 -24.54 -1.14 7.47
C LYS A 16 -25.31 -1.64 6.24
N GLU A 17 -25.39 -2.96 6.07
CA GLU A 17 -26.15 -3.61 4.99
C GLU A 17 -27.66 -3.70 5.25
N ARG A 18 -28.16 -3.16 6.38
CA ARG A 18 -29.57 -3.24 6.83
C ARG A 18 -30.11 -4.68 6.90
N LYS A 19 -29.23 -5.66 7.15
CA LYS A 19 -29.58 -7.06 7.33
C LYS A 19 -29.77 -7.37 8.81
N LYS A 20 -30.59 -8.38 9.10
CA LYS A 20 -30.79 -8.87 10.47
C LYS A 20 -29.47 -9.46 11.00
N LYS A 21 -28.95 -8.89 12.08
CA LYS A 21 -27.76 -9.39 12.77
C LYS A 21 -28.01 -10.83 13.26
N MET A 22 -27.01 -11.69 13.09
CA MET A 22 -27.01 -13.01 13.71
C MET A 22 -26.85 -12.88 15.23
N SER A 23 -27.41 -13.83 16.00
CA SER A 23 -27.10 -13.92 17.42
C SER A 23 -25.65 -14.37 17.61
N HIS A 24 -25.08 -14.06 18.77
CA HIS A 24 -23.71 -14.47 19.08
C HIS A 24 -23.53 -16.00 18.99
N TYR A 25 -24.51 -16.76 19.50
CA TYR A 25 -24.50 -18.21 19.40
C TYR A 25 -24.55 -18.70 17.96
N SER A 26 -25.46 -18.19 17.12
CA SER A 26 -25.55 -18.66 15.74
C SER A 26 -24.31 -18.30 14.93
N PHE A 27 -23.69 -17.15 15.19
CA PHE A 27 -22.43 -16.76 14.58
C PHE A 27 -21.30 -17.74 14.94
N LEU A 28 -21.16 -18.10 16.21
CA LEU A 28 -20.16 -19.05 16.65
C LEU A 28 -20.36 -20.44 16.05
N THR A 29 -21.60 -20.93 16.00
CA THR A 29 -21.92 -22.25 15.42
C THR A 29 -21.62 -22.29 13.92
N THR A 30 -21.95 -21.22 13.19
CA THR A 30 -21.60 -21.11 11.77
C THR A 30 -20.08 -21.03 11.57
N LEU A 31 -19.38 -20.20 12.34
CA LEU A 31 -17.93 -20.07 12.27
C LEU A 31 -17.24 -21.40 12.58
N HIS A 32 -17.70 -22.12 13.60
CA HIS A 32 -17.15 -23.41 13.97
C HIS A 32 -17.33 -24.45 12.84
N ARG A 33 -18.52 -24.51 12.24
CA ARG A 33 -18.77 -25.38 11.09
C ARG A 33 -17.86 -25.04 9.91
N GLN A 34 -17.69 -23.76 9.59
CA GLN A 34 -16.84 -23.31 8.49
C GLN A 34 -15.38 -23.73 8.72
N LEU A 35 -14.84 -23.50 9.92
CA LEU A 35 -13.46 -23.90 10.26
C LEU A 35 -13.21 -25.40 10.17
N ILE A 36 -14.22 -26.24 10.46
CA ILE A 36 -14.13 -27.70 10.32
C ILE A 36 -14.17 -28.12 8.84
N GLN A 37 -14.89 -27.37 8.01
CA GLN A 37 -15.06 -27.67 6.59
C GLN A 37 -13.91 -27.16 5.71
N GLU A 38 -12.98 -26.38 6.26
CA GLU A 38 -11.79 -25.94 5.54
C GLU A 38 -10.88 -27.12 5.19
N THR A 39 -10.54 -27.24 3.90
CA THR A 39 -9.61 -28.23 3.37
C THR A 39 -8.37 -27.54 2.81
N ASP A 40 -7.29 -28.28 2.59
CA ASP A 40 -6.04 -27.73 2.03
C ASP A 40 -6.25 -26.97 0.70
N SER A 41 -7.27 -27.37 -0.08
CA SER A 41 -7.69 -26.69 -1.29
C SER A 41 -8.15 -25.24 -1.06
N SER A 42 -8.85 -24.94 0.04
CA SER A 42 -9.28 -23.57 0.41
C SER A 42 -8.10 -22.62 0.59
N PHE A 43 -6.94 -23.13 1.00
CA PHE A 43 -5.72 -22.33 1.16
C PHE A 43 -4.96 -22.13 -0.17
N THR A 44 -5.29 -22.92 -1.20
CA THR A 44 -4.68 -22.86 -2.53
C THR A 44 -5.55 -22.14 -3.57
N GLU A 45 -6.87 -22.06 -3.36
CA GLU A 45 -7.82 -21.34 -4.21
C GLU A 45 -7.79 -19.81 -3.98
N ALA A 46 -6.61 -19.20 -4.02
CA ALA A 46 -6.51 -17.75 -4.20
C ALA A 46 -6.70 -17.35 -5.68
N GLY A 47 -7.74 -17.86 -6.35
CA GLY A 47 -7.84 -17.79 -7.82
C GLY A 47 -9.22 -17.78 -8.45
N THR A 48 -10.15 -18.63 -8.03
CA THR A 48 -11.35 -18.89 -8.85
C THR A 48 -12.56 -19.24 -8.00
N SER A 49 -13.23 -18.22 -7.45
CA SER A 49 -14.60 -18.37 -6.98
C SER A 49 -15.38 -17.10 -7.34
N THR A 50 -16.35 -17.30 -8.21
CA THR A 50 -17.25 -16.32 -8.80
C THR A 50 -18.22 -15.79 -7.75
N GLU A 51 -18.12 -14.50 -7.42
CA GLU A 51 -19.19 -13.52 -7.10
C GLU A 51 -18.49 -12.26 -6.54
N PRO A 52 -18.75 -11.06 -7.10
CA PRO A 52 -17.91 -9.88 -6.91
C PRO A 52 -18.25 -9.17 -5.59
N SER A 53 -17.75 -9.68 -4.47
CA SER A 53 -17.54 -8.80 -3.31
C SER A 53 -16.40 -7.86 -3.67
N ALA A 54 -16.68 -6.56 -3.69
CA ALA A 54 -15.77 -5.48 -3.99
C ALA A 54 -14.67 -5.31 -2.91
N GLY A 55 -13.96 -6.38 -2.58
CA GLY A 55 -12.54 -6.29 -2.33
C GLY A 55 -11.93 -6.04 -3.69
N VAL A 56 -11.66 -4.78 -4.02
CA VAL A 56 -10.85 -4.45 -5.19
C VAL A 56 -9.52 -5.19 -4.97
N ARG A 57 -9.42 -6.41 -5.52
CA ARG A 57 -8.16 -7.01 -5.90
C ARG A 57 -7.72 -6.09 -7.01
N GLU A 58 -7.17 -4.94 -6.62
CA GLU A 58 -6.64 -3.94 -7.50
C GLU A 58 -5.60 -4.69 -8.29
N LYS A 59 -6.01 -5.13 -9.49
CA LYS A 59 -5.10 -5.34 -10.60
C LYS A 59 -4.17 -4.14 -10.47
N PRO A 60 -2.89 -4.34 -10.12
CA PRO A 60 -2.00 -3.20 -10.01
C PRO A 60 -2.14 -2.51 -11.35
N ILE A 61 -2.67 -1.27 -11.35
CA ILE A 61 -2.63 -0.45 -12.55
C ILE A 61 -1.18 -0.52 -12.98
N ALA A 62 -0.95 -1.18 -14.10
CA ALA A 62 0.39 -1.48 -14.56
C ALA A 62 1.08 -0.14 -14.69
N ILE A 63 2.22 0.01 -14.02
CA ILE A 63 3.07 1.16 -14.24
C ILE A 63 3.47 1.06 -15.71
N GLN A 64 2.87 1.89 -16.56
CA GLN A 64 3.07 1.81 -18.00
C GLN A 64 4.54 2.19 -18.32
N GLY A 65 5.21 1.37 -19.13
CA GLY A 65 6.59 1.58 -19.59
C GLY A 65 7.69 0.95 -18.72
N ASP A 66 8.96 1.24 -19.04
CA ASP A 66 10.19 0.70 -18.42
C ASP A 66 10.36 1.01 -16.90
N HIS A 67 9.36 1.59 -16.26
CA HIS A 67 9.44 2.07 -14.89
C HIS A 67 9.22 0.93 -13.89
N SER A 68 10.30 0.26 -13.50
CA SER A 68 10.29 -0.75 -12.44
C SER A 68 10.79 -0.21 -11.10
N LEU A 69 10.20 -0.70 -10.00
CA LEU A 69 10.71 -0.45 -8.64
C LEU A 69 11.69 -1.53 -8.24
N VAL A 70 12.92 -1.11 -7.91
CA VAL A 70 14.00 -1.99 -7.44
C VAL A 70 14.31 -1.66 -5.98
N GLN A 71 14.63 -2.68 -5.20
CA GLN A 71 15.07 -2.50 -3.83
C GLN A 71 16.51 -1.98 -3.81
N THR A 72 16.76 -0.93 -3.03
CA THR A 72 18.11 -0.42 -2.78
C THR A 72 18.99 -1.49 -2.14
N THR A 73 20.27 -1.51 -2.51
CA THR A 73 21.34 -2.33 -1.90
C THR A 73 22.18 -1.56 -0.88
N ASP A 74 22.03 -0.24 -0.82
CA ASP A 74 22.66 0.66 0.16
C ASP A 74 22.26 0.25 1.58
N THR A 75 23.24 -0.17 2.38
CA THR A 75 23.07 -0.54 3.78
C THR A 75 23.74 0.50 4.68
N ARG A 76 23.15 0.70 5.87
CA ARG A 76 23.71 1.51 6.95
C ARG A 76 23.97 0.65 8.16
N LEU A 77 25.09 0.90 8.83
CA LEU A 77 25.37 0.35 10.14
C LEU A 77 24.49 1.06 11.18
N ASN A 78 23.73 0.29 11.94
CA ASN A 78 22.94 0.78 13.05
C ASN A 78 23.13 -0.17 14.23
N ASN A 79 23.84 0.31 15.26
CA ASN A 79 24.16 -0.47 16.47
C ASN A 79 24.80 -1.84 16.15
N GLY A 80 25.76 -1.87 15.22
CA GLY A 80 26.45 -3.10 14.79
C GLY A 80 25.68 -3.95 13.77
N VAL A 81 24.42 -3.63 13.47
CA VAL A 81 23.60 -4.38 12.48
C VAL A 81 23.52 -3.62 11.16
N HIS A 82 23.84 -4.29 10.06
CA HIS A 82 23.60 -3.76 8.71
C HIS A 82 22.11 -3.75 8.40
N ARG A 83 21.56 -2.57 8.14
CA ARG A 83 20.15 -2.39 7.76
C ARG A 83 20.06 -1.65 6.44
N LEU A 84 19.14 -2.07 5.57
CA LEU A 84 18.87 -1.36 4.33
C LEU A 84 18.50 0.11 4.61
N ARG A 85 19.05 0.99 3.77
CA ARG A 85 18.84 2.42 3.91
C ARG A 85 17.44 2.78 3.46
N GLN A 86 16.62 3.18 4.43
CA GLN A 86 15.30 3.71 4.15
C GLN A 86 15.38 5.19 3.76
N ARG A 87 14.80 5.54 2.61
CA ARG A 87 14.74 6.92 2.09
C ARG A 87 13.29 7.40 2.10
N GLN A 88 13.09 8.72 2.11
CA GLN A 88 11.75 9.30 2.11
C GLN A 88 11.08 9.09 0.75
N CYS A 89 9.86 8.59 0.77
CA CYS A 89 9.05 8.33 -0.40
C CYS A 89 8.46 9.65 -0.91
N LYS A 90 8.66 9.97 -2.20
CA LYS A 90 8.28 11.30 -2.75
C LYS A 90 6.81 11.63 -2.55
N VAL A 91 5.93 10.67 -2.86
CA VAL A 91 4.48 10.81 -2.70
C VAL A 91 4.09 10.92 -1.23
N CYS A 92 4.68 10.10 -0.34
CA CYS A 92 4.38 10.20 1.09
C CYS A 92 4.90 11.48 1.74
N SER A 93 5.94 12.10 1.19
CA SER A 93 6.42 13.40 1.65
C SER A 93 5.43 14.51 1.34
N TYR A 94 4.69 14.39 0.23
CA TYR A 94 3.62 15.32 -0.12
C TYR A 94 2.37 15.12 0.73
N TYR A 95 1.85 13.89 0.77
CA TYR A 95 0.66 13.55 1.57
C TYR A 95 0.94 13.40 3.07
N LYS A 96 2.08 13.92 3.55
CA LYS A 96 2.41 13.86 4.97
C LYS A 96 1.42 14.75 5.73
N PRO A 97 0.75 14.25 6.78
CA PRO A 97 -0.11 15.09 7.60
C PRO A 97 0.72 16.15 8.34
N ALA A 98 0.13 17.33 8.58
CA ALA A 98 0.81 18.48 9.17
C ALA A 98 1.44 18.17 10.55
N ASN A 99 0.83 17.25 11.30
CA ASN A 99 1.29 16.82 12.63
C ASN A 99 2.55 15.94 12.61
N LYS A 100 2.94 15.36 11.47
CA LYS A 100 4.12 14.48 11.39
C LYS A 100 5.33 15.26 10.93
N LYS A 101 6.50 14.98 11.51
CA LYS A 101 7.77 15.59 11.06
C LYS A 101 8.24 15.04 9.71
N ARG A 102 8.02 13.75 9.43
CA ARG A 102 8.48 13.06 8.21
C ARG A 102 7.37 12.24 7.54
N GLY A 103 7.39 12.19 6.20
CA GLY A 103 6.55 11.28 5.42
C GLY A 103 7.00 9.82 5.54
N GLY A 104 6.23 8.92 4.94
CA GLY A 104 6.58 7.51 4.84
C GLY A 104 7.93 7.28 4.16
N THR A 105 8.67 6.28 4.63
CA THR A 105 9.93 5.84 4.04
C THR A 105 9.77 4.54 3.26
N SER A 106 10.69 4.29 2.32
CA SER A 106 10.75 3.07 1.51
C SER A 106 12.21 2.72 1.22
N THR A 107 12.46 1.44 0.99
CA THR A 107 13.72 0.90 0.45
C THR A 107 13.69 0.73 -1.07
N PHE A 108 12.54 0.97 -1.70
CA PHE A 108 12.37 0.83 -3.15
C PHE A 108 12.51 2.17 -3.86
N TYR A 109 13.07 2.14 -5.06
CA TYR A 109 13.19 3.32 -5.92
C TYR A 109 12.96 2.92 -7.38
N CYS A 110 12.54 3.88 -8.21
CA CYS A 110 12.42 3.66 -9.64
C CYS A 110 13.76 3.94 -10.32
N VAL A 111 14.30 2.99 -11.07
CA VAL A 111 15.59 3.12 -11.76
C VAL A 111 15.52 4.23 -12.82
N LYS A 112 14.59 4.10 -13.78
CA LYS A 112 14.37 5.06 -14.87
C LYS A 112 14.12 6.49 -14.37
N CYS A 113 13.27 6.67 -13.35
CA CYS A 113 13.02 8.01 -12.81
C CYS A 113 14.21 8.62 -12.05
N SER A 114 15.21 7.80 -11.69
CA SER A 114 16.43 8.22 -11.00
C SER A 114 17.57 8.53 -11.98
N GLU A 115 17.49 8.08 -13.22
CA GLU A 115 18.43 8.43 -14.28
C GLU A 115 18.44 9.96 -14.47
N GLY A 116 19.63 10.55 -14.58
CA GLY A 116 19.79 12.01 -14.72
C GLY A 116 19.46 12.84 -13.46
N LYS A 117 19.30 12.22 -12.28
CA LYS A 117 19.12 12.94 -11.00
C LYS A 117 20.28 12.68 -10.05
N ARG A 118 20.61 13.66 -9.20
CA ARG A 118 21.58 13.57 -8.08
C ARG A 118 21.15 12.59 -6.97
N GLY A 119 20.06 11.86 -7.16
CA GLY A 119 19.70 10.79 -6.24
C GLY A 119 18.43 10.06 -6.65
N GLN A 120 18.23 8.95 -5.95
CA GLN A 120 17.16 8.01 -6.23
C GLN A 120 15.76 8.61 -5.99
N VAL A 121 14.86 8.35 -6.92
CA VAL A 121 13.42 8.57 -6.78
C VAL A 121 12.83 7.41 -6.00
N THR A 122 12.89 7.54 -4.68
CA THR A 122 12.35 6.55 -3.74
C THR A 122 10.82 6.60 -3.73
N LEU A 123 10.18 5.44 -3.94
CA LEU A 123 8.74 5.27 -4.02
C LEU A 123 8.32 4.03 -3.22
N CYS A 124 7.06 4.03 -2.78
CA CYS A 124 6.48 2.97 -1.98
C CYS A 124 5.54 2.15 -2.87
N ASN A 125 5.64 0.82 -2.85
CA ASN A 125 4.69 -0.04 -3.58
C ASN A 125 3.51 -0.49 -2.71
N LYS A 126 3.07 0.36 -1.78
CA LYS A 126 1.95 0.06 -0.88
C LYS A 126 0.87 1.11 -1.05
N VAL A 127 -0.39 0.66 -1.05
CA VAL A 127 -1.57 1.53 -0.96
C VAL A 127 -1.53 2.22 0.40
N ARG A 128 -1.65 3.54 0.40
CA ARG A 128 -1.60 4.36 1.63
C ARG A 128 -2.90 5.08 1.96
N GLY A 129 -3.97 4.85 1.18
CA GLY A 129 -5.29 5.44 1.43
C GLY A 129 -5.25 6.97 1.42
N HIS A 130 -4.59 7.57 0.44
CA HIS A 130 -4.59 9.03 0.28
C HIS A 130 -5.98 9.47 -0.19
N GLN A 131 -6.63 10.41 0.50
CA GLN A 131 -8.04 10.81 0.23
C GLN A 131 -8.31 11.17 -1.25
N ALA A 132 -7.35 11.80 -1.93
CA ALA A 132 -7.50 12.16 -3.35
C ALA A 132 -7.24 10.99 -4.31
N ASN A 133 -6.56 9.93 -3.85
CA ASN A 133 -6.08 8.81 -4.65
C ASN A 133 -6.28 7.51 -3.85
N GLU A 134 -7.52 7.24 -3.45
CA GLU A 134 -7.86 6.00 -2.74
C GLU A 134 -7.51 4.80 -3.62
N GLY A 135 -6.97 3.75 -3.01
CA GLY A 135 -6.54 2.56 -3.75
C GLY A 135 -5.19 2.65 -4.44
N MET A 136 -4.70 3.82 -4.84
CA MET A 136 -3.43 3.88 -5.56
C MET A 136 -2.20 3.70 -4.66
N THR A 137 -1.22 2.94 -5.14
CA THR A 137 0.12 2.90 -4.55
C THR A 137 0.86 4.20 -4.80
N CYS A 138 1.85 4.53 -3.95
CA CYS A 138 2.69 5.70 -4.20
C CYS A 138 3.47 5.61 -5.52
N ALA A 139 3.75 4.41 -6.01
CA ALA A 139 4.37 4.20 -7.32
C ALA A 139 3.41 4.66 -8.43
N GLN A 140 2.16 4.20 -8.40
CA GLN A 140 1.14 4.58 -9.38
C GLN A 140 0.85 6.08 -9.36
N ILE A 141 0.70 6.69 -8.18
CA ILE A 141 0.50 8.14 -8.08
C ILE A 141 1.65 8.90 -8.74
N TRP A 142 2.90 8.47 -8.51
CA TRP A 142 4.06 9.12 -9.10
C TRP A 142 4.13 8.96 -10.62
N HIS A 143 3.92 7.75 -11.13
CA HIS A 143 4.09 7.45 -12.54
C HIS A 143 2.90 7.91 -13.40
N ILE A 144 1.68 7.74 -12.89
CA ILE A 144 0.44 7.96 -13.65
C ILE A 144 -0.05 9.39 -13.42
N LEU A 145 -0.36 9.74 -12.18
CA LEU A 145 -0.98 11.04 -11.88
C LEU A 145 0.03 12.19 -11.98
N TRP A 146 1.27 11.96 -11.54
CA TRP A 146 2.31 12.99 -11.58
C TRP A 146 3.21 12.86 -12.81
N GLN A 147 2.89 11.97 -13.75
CA GLN A 147 3.62 11.70 -14.99
C GLN A 147 5.14 11.65 -14.77
N ASN A 148 5.59 10.65 -14.02
CA ASN A 148 7.01 10.44 -13.67
C ASN A 148 7.68 11.58 -12.89
N GLY A 149 6.87 12.48 -12.31
CA GLY A 149 7.32 13.61 -11.52
C GLY A 149 7.28 14.96 -12.24
N LEU A 150 6.82 15.01 -13.50
CA LEU A 150 6.65 16.26 -14.25
C LEU A 150 5.56 17.15 -13.66
N PHE A 151 4.45 16.54 -13.24
CA PHE A 151 3.34 17.22 -12.57
C PHE A 151 3.35 16.99 -11.05
N ALA A 152 4.48 16.56 -10.51
CA ALA A 152 4.61 16.46 -9.06
C ALA A 152 4.42 17.85 -8.44
N PRO A 153 3.60 17.98 -7.38
CA PRO A 153 3.42 19.25 -6.70
C PRO A 153 4.77 19.79 -6.25
N LYS A 154 5.08 21.04 -6.61
CA LYS A 154 6.30 21.76 -6.16
C LYS A 154 6.21 22.18 -4.68
N ALA A 155 5.58 21.36 -3.85
CA ALA A 155 5.55 21.58 -2.41
C ALA A 155 6.99 21.46 -1.86
N SER A 156 7.39 22.40 -1.01
CA SER A 156 8.73 22.52 -0.41
C SER A 156 9.24 21.25 0.30
N HIS A 157 8.36 20.29 0.56
CA HIS A 157 8.67 19.03 1.23
C HIS A 157 9.11 17.89 0.28
N ILE A 158 8.87 18.00 -1.03
CA ILE A 158 9.42 17.07 -2.01
C ILE A 158 10.81 17.58 -2.39
N ARG A 159 11.85 16.98 -1.83
CA ARG A 159 13.23 17.34 -2.19
C ARG A 159 13.48 17.04 -3.65
N ASP A 160 13.57 18.03 -4.52
CA ASP A 160 14.06 17.79 -5.88
C ASP A 160 15.57 17.53 -5.82
N ARG A 161 16.04 16.56 -6.61
CA ARG A 161 17.46 16.23 -6.75
C ARG A 161 17.87 16.32 -8.22
N SER A 162 17.25 17.23 -8.96
CA SER A 162 17.67 17.59 -10.31
C SER A 162 19.18 17.87 -10.33
N LEU A 163 19.86 17.43 -11.39
CA LEU A 163 21.20 17.93 -11.70
C LEU A 163 21.03 19.42 -11.99
N ALA A 164 21.90 20.27 -11.42
CA ALA A 164 21.97 21.67 -11.82
C ALA A 164 22.21 21.70 -13.34
N LYS A 165 21.48 22.55 -14.06
CA LYS A 165 21.75 22.81 -15.48
C LYS A 165 23.21 23.32 -15.59
N PRO A 166 23.98 22.86 -16.58
CA PRO A 166 25.30 23.42 -16.85
C PRO A 166 25.22 24.91 -17.18
#